data_AF-A0A2S6QUC1-F1
#
_entry.id   AF-A0A2S6QUC1-F1
#
_cell.length_a   1.000
_cell.length_b   1.000
_cell.length_c   1.000
_cell.angle_alpha   90.00
_cell.angle_beta   90.00
_cell.angle_gamma   90.00
#
_symmetry.space_group_name_H-M   'P 1'
#
loop_
_entity.id
_entity.type
_entity.pdbx_description
1 polymer ?
#
loop_
_entity_poly.entity_id
_entity_poly.type
_entity_poly.pdbx_seq_one_letter_code
_entity_poly.pdbx_strand_id
1 'polypeptide(L)'
;MSEHLILRVVIKFLIPFIFLFALYVQAHGDYGPGGGFQAGIIFSVGFILYGMIFGLQRLRRVVPPHLILALMAFGLLLYTGVGFATILLGGTFLDYGYLSHDTVHGHHYGIFLIELGVGITVASVMIAIYQTFTARAEETTDENVGTG
;
A
#
# COMPACT_ATOMS: atom_id res chain seq x y z
N MET A 1 23.27 2.27 23.13
CA MET A 1 21.80 2.24 22.93
C MET A 1 21.23 3.67 22.92
N SER A 2 21.79 4.54 22.06
CA SER A 2 21.53 5.99 22.09
C SER A 2 21.77 6.71 20.77
N GLU A 3 21.97 6.01 19.65
CA GLU A 3 22.41 6.67 18.41
C GLU A 3 21.29 7.45 17.69
N HIS A 4 20.00 7.17 17.94
CA HIS A 4 18.90 7.77 17.14
C HIS A 4 17.61 8.08 17.92
N LEU A 5 17.71 8.58 19.16
CA LEU A 5 16.53 8.96 19.96
C LEU A 5 15.67 10.05 19.28
N ILE A 6 16.33 11.09 18.75
CA ILE A 6 15.65 12.18 18.03
C ILE A 6 14.92 11.64 16.81
N LEU A 7 15.61 10.85 15.98
CA LEU A 7 15.04 10.25 14.76
C LEU A 7 13.84 9.37 15.08
N ARG A 8 13.90 8.59 16.16
CA ARG A 8 12.80 7.73 16.62
C ARG A 8 11.56 8.53 17.01
N VAL A 9 11.73 9.66 17.71
CA VAL A 9 10.62 10.54 18.10
C VAL A 9 10.02 11.22 16.87
N VAL A 10 10.87 11.80 16.01
CA VAL A 10 10.45 12.52 14.80
C VAL A 10 9.70 11.60 13.83
N ILE A 11 10.22 10.41 13.54
CA ILE A 11 9.58 9.47 12.61
C ILE A 11 8.26 8.95 13.18
N LYS A 12 8.19 8.63 14.48
CA LYS A 12 6.93 8.22 15.11
C LYS A 12 5.86 9.30 14.98
N PHE A 13 6.25 10.57 15.05
CA PHE A 13 5.35 11.69 14.84
C PHE A 13 4.97 11.89 13.36
N LEU A 14 5.89 11.68 12.41
CA LEU A 14 5.63 11.87 10.98
C LEU A 14 4.76 10.78 10.34
N ILE A 15 4.85 9.53 10.79
CA ILE A 15 4.08 8.39 10.22
C ILE A 15 2.58 8.70 10.03
N PRO A 16 1.83 9.21 11.03
CA PRO A 16 0.41 9.53 10.83
C PRO A 16 0.18 10.60 9.75
N PHE A 17 1.08 11.59 9.60
CA PHE A 17 0.99 12.59 8.53
C PHE A 17 1.29 11.99 7.16
N ILE A 18 2.22 11.04 7.07
CA ILE A 18 2.50 10.30 5.83
C ILE A 18 1.26 9.51 5.39
N PHE A 19 0.61 8.80 6.32
CA PHE A 19 -0.62 8.08 6.01
C PHE A 19 -1.76 9.01 5.63
N LEU A 20 -1.93 10.12 6.35
CA LEU A 20 -2.93 11.13 6.01
C LEU A 20 -2.69 11.71 4.61
N PHE A 21 -1.44 12.01 4.27
CA PHE A 21 -1.07 12.52 2.95
C PHE A 21 -1.30 11.47 1.84
N ALA A 22 -0.97 10.20 2.09
CA ALA A 22 -1.27 9.12 1.16
C ALA A 22 -2.78 8.99 0.88
N LEU A 23 -3.60 9.08 1.93
CA LEU A 23 -5.07 9.05 1.80
C LEU A 23 -5.60 10.28 1.07
N TYR A 24 -5.00 11.46 1.28
CA TYR A 24 -5.30 12.66 0.51
C TYR A 24 -5.00 12.48 -0.98
N VAL A 25 -3.82 11.94 -1.33
CA VAL A 25 -3.42 11.65 -2.71
C VAL A 25 -4.33 10.61 -3.36
N GLN A 26 -4.77 9.60 -2.60
CA GLN A 26 -5.75 8.61 -3.07
C GLN A 26 -7.11 9.25 -3.38
N ALA A 27 -7.59 10.14 -2.49
CA ALA A 27 -8.90 10.74 -2.60
C ALA A 27 -8.98 11.87 -3.66
N HIS A 28 -7.85 12.41 -4.10
CA HIS A 28 -7.77 13.49 -5.09
C HIS A 28 -7.04 13.06 -6.37
N GLY A 29 -6.98 11.75 -6.64
CA GLY A 29 -6.33 11.20 -7.83
C GLY A 29 -7.04 11.60 -9.15
N ASP A 30 -8.34 11.88 -9.08
CA ASP A 30 -9.17 12.27 -10.22
C ASP A 30 -9.06 13.76 -10.61
N TYR A 31 -8.56 14.62 -9.71
CA TYR A 31 -8.47 16.07 -9.92
C TYR A 31 -7.05 16.61 -10.19
N GLY A 32 -5.99 15.79 -10.10
CA GLY A 32 -4.60 16.25 -10.24
C GLY A 32 -3.59 15.12 -10.49
N PRO A 33 -2.27 15.43 -10.56
CA PRO A 33 -1.23 14.40 -10.66
C PRO A 33 -1.21 13.56 -9.38
N GLY A 34 -1.77 12.35 -9.44
CA GLY A 34 -1.99 11.48 -8.30
C GLY A 34 -2.60 10.14 -8.71
N GLY A 35 -3.24 9.47 -7.74
CA GLY A 35 -3.93 8.20 -7.95
C GLY A 35 -3.47 7.07 -7.02
N GLY A 36 -4.03 5.89 -7.26
CA GLY A 36 -3.81 4.72 -6.44
C GLY A 36 -2.35 4.29 -6.31
N PHE A 37 -1.61 4.33 -7.41
CA PHE A 37 -0.21 3.90 -7.43
C PHE A 37 0.68 4.78 -6.54
N GLN A 38 0.63 6.09 -6.70
CA GLN A 38 1.42 7.04 -5.93
C GLN A 38 1.01 7.01 -4.46
N ALA A 39 -0.30 6.98 -4.18
CA ALA A 39 -0.83 6.86 -2.83
C ALA A 39 -0.31 5.58 -2.15
N GLY A 40 -0.34 4.44 -2.85
CA GLY A 40 0.19 3.17 -2.35
C GLY A 40 1.68 3.22 -2.00
N ILE A 41 2.50 3.86 -2.85
CA ILE A 41 3.92 4.08 -2.56
C ILE A 41 4.10 4.91 -1.29
N ILE A 42 3.45 6.08 -1.20
CA ILE A 42 3.57 6.97 -0.03
C ILE A 42 3.10 6.24 1.24
N PHE A 43 2.00 5.49 1.16
CA PHE A 43 1.50 4.69 2.27
C PHE A 43 2.53 3.64 2.72
N SER A 44 3.16 2.93 1.78
CA SER A 44 4.21 1.96 2.11
C SER A 44 5.42 2.58 2.81
N VAL A 45 5.79 3.83 2.47
CA VAL A 45 6.91 4.55 3.09
C VAL A 45 6.70 4.70 4.60
N GLY A 46 5.48 4.90 5.08
CA GLY A 46 5.20 4.96 6.52
C GLY A 46 5.59 3.66 7.25
N PHE A 47 5.32 2.50 6.64
CA PHE A 47 5.71 1.19 7.18
C PHE A 47 7.20 0.89 7.01
N ILE A 48 7.79 1.29 5.88
CA ILE A 48 9.23 1.13 5.62
C ILE A 48 10.03 1.95 6.65
N LEU A 49 9.67 3.22 6.86
CA LEU A 49 10.29 4.07 7.89
C LEU A 49 10.12 3.48 9.29
N TYR A 50 8.94 2.92 9.59
CA TYR A 50 8.73 2.20 10.85
C TYR A 50 9.70 1.01 10.98
N GLY A 51 9.85 0.19 9.94
CA GLY A 51 10.79 -0.93 9.90
C GLY A 51 12.25 -0.49 10.09
N MET A 52 12.68 0.57 9.41
CA MET A 52 14.06 1.08 9.49
C MET A 52 14.42 1.55 10.91
N ILE A 53 13.48 2.16 11.63
CA ILE A 53 13.75 2.76 12.95
C ILE A 53 13.50 1.79 14.10
N PHE A 54 12.50 0.93 13.96
CA PHE A 54 12.02 0.05 15.03
C PHE A 54 12.44 -1.41 14.84
N GLY A 55 12.96 -1.77 13.67
CA GLY A 55 13.44 -3.11 13.31
C GLY A 55 12.40 -3.97 12.60
N LEU A 56 12.87 -4.92 11.80
CA LEU A 56 12.03 -5.80 10.99
C LEU A 56 11.06 -6.64 11.84
N GLN A 57 11.47 -7.16 12.99
CA GLN A 57 10.57 -7.97 13.83
C GLN A 57 9.39 -7.15 14.37
N ARG A 58 9.58 -5.86 14.67
CA ARG A 58 8.47 -4.99 15.09
C ARG A 58 7.54 -4.68 13.92
N LEU A 59 8.09 -4.42 12.74
CA LEU A 59 7.28 -4.22 11.54
C LEU A 59 6.41 -5.46 11.24
N ARG A 60 6.99 -6.66 11.27
CA ARG A 60 6.26 -7.93 11.04
C ARG A 60 5.14 -8.21 12.05
N ARG A 61 5.21 -7.64 13.27
CA ARG A 61 4.10 -7.73 14.23
C ARG A 61 2.94 -6.82 13.87
N VAL A 62 3.21 -5.66 13.26
CA VAL A 62 2.18 -4.71 12.83
C VAL A 62 1.57 -5.14 11.49
N VAL A 63 2.42 -5.58 10.56
CA VAL A 63 2.03 -5.99 9.21
C VAL A 63 2.69 -7.34 8.88
N PRO A 64 2.06 -8.47 9.28
CA PRO A 64 2.65 -9.78 9.07
C PRO A 64 2.60 -10.21 7.60
N PRO A 65 3.53 -11.08 7.15
CA PRO A 65 3.61 -11.48 5.73
C PRO A 65 2.32 -12.07 5.14
N HIS A 66 1.55 -12.83 5.92
CA HIS A 66 0.28 -13.38 5.46
C HIS A 66 -0.78 -12.29 5.19
N LEU A 67 -0.81 -11.23 6.01
CA LEU A 67 -1.69 -10.08 5.78
C LEU A 67 -1.30 -9.34 4.50
N ILE A 68 0.00 -9.16 4.26
CA ILE A 68 0.51 -8.53 3.05
C ILE A 68 0.06 -9.30 1.80
N LEU A 69 0.20 -10.63 1.79
CA LEU A 69 -0.27 -11.48 0.69
C LEU A 69 -1.79 -11.39 0.51
N ALA A 70 -2.55 -11.40 1.60
CA ALA A 70 -3.99 -11.23 1.55
C ALA A 70 -4.40 -9.87 0.96
N LEU A 71 -3.72 -8.78 1.34
CA LEU A 71 -3.98 -7.45 0.82
C LEU A 71 -3.59 -7.30 -0.65
N MET A 72 -2.47 -7.91 -1.08
CA MET A 72 -2.12 -7.97 -2.52
C MET A 72 -3.22 -8.63 -3.33
N ALA A 73 -3.68 -9.81 -2.90
CA ALA A 73 -4.75 -10.53 -3.58
C ALA A 73 -6.06 -9.75 -3.54
N PHE A 74 -6.39 -9.14 -2.40
CA PHE A 74 -7.59 -8.32 -2.23
C PHE A 74 -7.61 -7.12 -3.17
N GLY A 75 -6.50 -6.38 -3.30
CA GLY A 75 -6.43 -5.24 -4.22
C GLY A 75 -6.63 -5.63 -5.68
N LEU A 76 -6.04 -6.76 -6.11
CA LEU A 76 -6.28 -7.33 -7.44
C LEU A 76 -7.73 -7.78 -7.63
N LEU A 77 -8.31 -8.47 -6.64
CA LEU A 77 -9.70 -8.91 -6.66
C LEU A 77 -10.67 -7.72 -6.68
N LEU A 78 -10.34 -6.62 -6.02
CA LEU A 78 -11.15 -5.41 -6.05
C LEU A 78 -11.11 -4.77 -7.44
N TYR A 79 -9.93 -4.61 -8.04
CA TYR A 79 -9.78 -4.09 -9.41
C TYR A 79 -10.57 -4.92 -10.43
N THR A 80 -10.33 -6.24 -10.43
CA THR A 80 -10.99 -7.16 -11.36
C THR A 80 -12.48 -7.32 -11.07
N GLY A 81 -12.86 -7.30 -9.78
CA GLY A 81 -14.24 -7.37 -9.32
C GLY A 81 -15.08 -6.20 -9.81
N VAL A 82 -14.53 -4.97 -9.83
CA VAL A 82 -15.20 -3.81 -10.43
C VAL A 82 -15.45 -4.05 -11.92
N GLY A 83 -14.47 -4.57 -12.66
CA GLY A 83 -14.64 -4.86 -14.08
C GLY A 83 -15.63 -6.00 -14.37
N PHE A 84 -15.74 -7.01 -13.51
CA PHE A 84 -16.80 -8.02 -13.62
C PHE A 84 -18.17 -7.47 -13.23
N ALA A 85 -18.25 -6.57 -12.25
CA ALA A 85 -19.49 -5.93 -11.87
C ALA A 85 -20.10 -5.12 -13.03
N THR A 86 -19.28 -4.40 -13.81
CA THR A 86 -19.78 -3.67 -14.99
C THR A 86 -20.36 -4.60 -16.06
N ILE A 87 -19.75 -5.78 -16.27
CA ILE A 87 -20.28 -6.81 -17.18
C ILE A 87 -21.62 -7.35 -16.69
N LEU A 88 -21.74 -7.67 -15.39
CA LEU A 88 -22.99 -8.18 -14.81
C LEU A 88 -24.14 -7.16 -14.90
N LEU A 89 -23.82 -5.87 -14.96
CA LEU A 89 -24.78 -4.78 -15.13
C LEU A 89 -25.11 -4.48 -16.61
N GLY A 90 -24.57 -5.26 -17.55
CA GLY A 90 -24.87 -5.18 -18.98
C GLY A 90 -23.88 -4.36 -19.81
N GLY A 91 -22.82 -3.83 -19.19
CA GLY A 91 -21.75 -3.10 -19.87
C GLY A 91 -20.60 -4.00 -20.35
N THR A 92 -19.51 -3.38 -20.79
CA THR A 92 -18.25 -4.08 -21.06
C THR A 92 -17.33 -4.08 -19.83
N PHE A 93 -16.19 -4.79 -19.87
CA PHE A 93 -15.24 -4.82 -18.75
C PHE A 93 -14.72 -3.40 -18.46
N LEU A 94 -14.85 -2.94 -17.20
CA LEU A 94 -14.49 -1.58 -16.73
C LEU A 94 -15.30 -0.45 -17.39
N ASP A 95 -16.49 -0.76 -17.92
CA ASP A 95 -17.45 0.23 -18.39
C ASP A 95 -18.18 0.88 -17.21
N TYR A 96 -17.54 1.89 -16.61
CA TYR A 96 -17.97 2.44 -15.32
C TYR A 96 -19.33 3.13 -15.36
N GLY A 97 -19.81 3.51 -16.54
CA GLY A 97 -21.12 4.14 -16.72
C GLY A 97 -22.29 3.26 -16.23
N TYR A 98 -22.08 1.94 -16.14
CA TYR A 98 -23.09 0.99 -15.68
C TYR A 98 -23.12 0.79 -14.16
N LEU A 99 -22.19 1.38 -13.38
CA LEU A 99 -22.20 1.26 -11.91
C LEU A 99 -23.26 2.13 -11.22
N SER A 100 -23.83 3.12 -11.91
CA SER A 100 -24.83 4.04 -11.36
C SER A 100 -25.85 4.42 -12.41
N HIS A 101 -27.03 4.87 -11.97
CA HIS A 101 -28.04 5.45 -12.86
C HIS A 101 -27.55 6.74 -13.53
N ASP A 102 -26.67 7.48 -12.86
CA ASP A 102 -25.97 8.62 -13.44
C ASP A 102 -24.57 8.17 -13.87
N THR A 103 -24.33 8.24 -15.18
CA THR A 103 -23.08 7.79 -15.80
C THR A 103 -21.86 8.54 -15.26
N VAL A 104 -21.99 9.83 -14.92
CA VAL A 104 -20.88 10.62 -14.37
C VAL A 104 -20.48 10.08 -13.00
N HIS A 105 -21.46 9.84 -12.13
CA HIS A 105 -21.22 9.24 -10.82
C HIS A 105 -20.66 7.81 -10.93
N GLY A 106 -21.14 7.03 -11.90
CA GLY A 106 -20.61 5.69 -12.18
C GLY A 106 -19.11 5.71 -12.49
N HIS A 107 -18.66 6.65 -13.33
CA HIS A 107 -17.23 6.84 -13.64
C HIS A 107 -16.41 7.26 -12.42
N HIS A 108 -16.88 8.22 -11.62
CA HIS A 108 -16.18 8.64 -10.41
C HIS A 108 -15.99 7.47 -9.43
N TYR A 109 -17.04 6.68 -9.17
CA TYR A 109 -16.92 5.52 -8.28
C TYR A 109 -16.05 4.41 -8.88
N GLY A 110 -16.20 4.12 -10.17
CA GLY A 110 -15.41 3.11 -10.86
C GLY A 110 -13.92 3.39 -10.77
N ILE A 111 -13.52 4.62 -11.16
CA ILE A 111 -12.13 5.09 -11.09
C ILE A 111 -11.61 5.04 -9.65
N PHE A 112 -12.35 5.61 -8.69
CA PHE A 112 -11.92 5.60 -7.29
C PHE A 112 -11.70 4.18 -6.75
N LEU A 113 -12.61 3.24 -7.06
CA LEU A 113 -12.50 1.85 -6.61
C LEU A 113 -11.30 1.15 -7.25
N ILE A 114 -11.12 1.24 -8.58
CA ILE A 114 -9.97 0.57 -9.21
C ILE A 114 -8.65 1.13 -8.70
N GLU A 115 -8.56 2.45 -8.48
CA GLU A 115 -7.38 3.09 -7.94
C GLU A 115 -7.14 2.66 -6.49
N LEU A 116 -8.18 2.51 -5.67
CA LEU A 116 -8.04 1.96 -4.32
C LEU A 116 -7.46 0.53 -4.37
N GLY A 117 -7.94 -0.31 -5.29
CA GLY A 117 -7.41 -1.67 -5.50
C GLY A 117 -5.93 -1.68 -5.90
N VAL A 118 -5.55 -0.78 -6.83
CA VAL A 118 -4.15 -0.56 -7.22
C VAL A 118 -3.33 -0.09 -6.02
N GLY A 119 -3.80 0.89 -5.26
CA GLY A 119 -3.08 1.45 -4.11
C GLY A 119 -2.84 0.44 -2.99
N ILE A 120 -3.83 -0.40 -2.68
CA ILE A 120 -3.68 -1.49 -1.71
C ILE A 120 -2.62 -2.49 -2.20
N THR A 121 -2.68 -2.89 -3.47
CA THR A 121 -1.74 -3.86 -4.06
C THR A 121 -0.32 -3.29 -4.04
N VAL A 122 -0.14 -2.06 -4.51
CA VAL A 122 1.17 -1.39 -4.56
C VAL A 122 1.75 -1.23 -3.16
N ALA A 123 0.98 -0.74 -2.19
CA ALA A 123 1.43 -0.60 -0.83
C ALA A 123 1.91 -1.94 -0.24
N SER A 124 1.13 -2.99 -0.47
CA SER A 124 1.42 -4.34 0.01
C SER A 124 2.68 -4.91 -0.62
N VAL A 125 2.84 -4.79 -1.95
CA VAL A 125 4.03 -5.23 -2.69
C VAL A 125 5.28 -4.50 -2.20
N MET A 126 5.20 -3.17 -2.03
CA MET A 126 6.35 -2.38 -1.57
C MET A 126 6.81 -2.78 -0.16
N ILE A 127 5.87 -3.02 0.76
CA ILE A 127 6.19 -3.50 2.10
C ILE A 127 6.76 -4.93 2.04
N ALA A 128 6.22 -5.80 1.17
CA ALA A 128 6.72 -7.17 0.99
C ALA A 128 8.17 -7.19 0.49
N ILE A 129 8.47 -6.37 -0.51
CA ILE A 129 9.83 -6.18 -1.04
C ILE A 129 10.74 -5.76 0.11
N TYR A 130 10.40 -4.70 0.84
CA TYR A 130 11.20 -4.25 1.98
C TYR A 130 11.44 -5.38 3.01
N GLN A 131 10.38 -6.06 3.47
CA GLN A 131 10.52 -7.14 4.45
C GLN A 131 11.38 -8.30 3.95
N THR A 132 11.34 -8.61 2.65
CA THR A 132 12.11 -9.70 2.06
C THR A 132 13.59 -9.33 1.92
N PHE A 133 13.88 -8.13 1.42
CA PHE A 133 15.25 -7.64 1.28
C PHE A 133 15.92 -7.45 2.65
N THR A 134 15.22 -6.87 3.62
CA THR A 134 15.77 -6.68 4.96
C THR A 134 16.03 -8.02 5.66
N ALA A 135 15.14 -9.00 5.51
CA ALA A 135 15.35 -10.33 6.11
C ALA A 135 16.62 -11.02 5.56
N ARG A 136 16.82 -10.98 4.24
CA ARG A 136 18.01 -11.56 3.60
C ARG A 136 19.29 -10.87 4.04
N ALA A 137 19.25 -9.55 4.24
CA ALA A 137 20.39 -8.79 4.74
C ALA A 137 20.77 -9.17 6.19
N GLU A 138 19.76 -9.38 7.06
CA GLU A 138 19.98 -9.84 8.44
C GLU A 138 20.60 -11.26 8.45
N GLU A 139 20.08 -12.20 7.64
CA GLU A 139 20.61 -13.57 7.52
C GLU A 139 22.08 -13.60 7.08
N THR A 140 22.45 -12.79 6.09
CA THR A 140 23.83 -12.72 5.56
C THR A 140 24.80 -12.15 6.61
N THR A 141 24.32 -11.27 7.50
CA THR A 141 25.15 -10.68 8.56
C THR A 141 25.44 -11.69 9.66
N ASP A 142 24.44 -12.49 10.06
CA ASP A 142 24.61 -13.52 11.08
C ASP A 142 25.55 -14.66 10.63
N GLU A 143 25.49 -15.08 9.35
CA GLU A 143 26.43 -16.08 8.81
C GLU A 143 27.90 -15.64 8.93
N ASN A 144 28.19 -14.36 8.62
CA ASN A 144 29.56 -13.83 8.66
C ASN A 144 30.12 -13.69 10.08
N VAL A 145 29.27 -13.53 11.09
CA VAL A 145 29.67 -13.41 12.50
C VAL A 145 29.89 -14.79 13.15
N GLY A 146 29.19 -15.83 12.68
CA GLY A 146 29.30 -17.19 13.21
C GLY A 146 30.52 -18.01 12.73
N THR A 147 31.26 -17.52 11.74
CA THR A 147 32.43 -18.19 11.14
C THR A 147 33.79 -17.59 11.56
N GLY A 148 33.80 -16.67 12.53
CA GLY A 148 35.01 -15.97 13.02
C GLY A 148 35.59 -16.56 14.30
#